data_AF-A0A968RMD1-F1
#
_entry.id   AF-A0A968RMD1-F1
#
_cell.length_a   1.000
_cell.length_b   1.000
_cell.length_c   1.000
_cell.angle_alpha   90.00
_cell.angle_beta   90.00
_cell.angle_gamma   90.00
#
_symmetry.space_group_name_H-M   'P 1'
#
loop_
_entity.id
_entity.type
_entity.pdbx_description
1 polymer ?
#
loop_
_entity_poly.entity_id
_entity_poly.type
_entity_poly.pdbx_seq_one_letter_code
_entity_poly.pdbx_strand_id
1 'polypeptide(L)' 'MLSARGNMLIILSQTGDLLHIHKLSKKIHAQPEGICFDANGDLFIANEAGESTEGKLYRFKSY' A
#
# COMPACT_ATOMS: atom_id res chain seq x y z
N MET A 1 1.05 -0.48 8.09
CA MET A 1 2.43 -0.67 7.56
C MET A 1 2.36 -1.24 6.16
N LEU A 2 3.30 -0.86 5.28
CA LEU A 2 3.39 -1.36 3.91
C LEU A 2 4.69 -2.16 3.74
N SER A 3 4.65 -3.24 2.96
CA SER A 3 5.84 -4.04 2.65
C SER A 3 5.93 -4.35 1.16
N ALA A 4 7.04 -3.93 0.53
CA ALA A 4 7.33 -4.24 -0.86
C ALA A 4 7.67 -5.73 -1.06
N ARG A 5 8.53 -6.32 -0.21
CA ARG A 5 8.98 -7.72 -0.35
C ARG A 5 7.84 -8.74 -0.26
N GLY A 6 6.82 -8.45 0.57
CA GLY A 6 5.64 -9.29 0.71
C GLY A 6 4.45 -8.86 -0.14
N ASN A 7 4.47 -7.63 -0.67
CA ASN A 7 3.33 -6.93 -1.25
C ASN A 7 2.13 -7.00 -0.28
N MET A 8 2.31 -6.49 0.94
CA MET A 8 1.30 -6.57 1.99
C MET A 8 1.01 -5.19 2.59
N LEU A 9 -0.27 -4.95 2.86
CA LEU A 9 -0.75 -3.89 3.74
C LEU A 9 -1.15 -4.51 5.07
N ILE A 10 -0.50 -4.09 6.13
CA ILE A 10 -0.72 -4.59 7.49
C ILE A 10 -1.42 -3.50 8.31
N ILE A 11 -2.50 -3.87 8.97
CA ILE A 11 -3.26 -3.03 9.88
C ILE A 11 -2.97 -3.52 11.30
N LEU A 12 -2.49 -2.62 12.14
CA LEU A 12 -2.14 -2.89 13.53
C LEU A 12 -3.02 -2.04 14.46
N SER A 13 -3.21 -2.50 15.69
CA SER A 13 -3.76 -1.68 16.77
C SER A 13 -2.72 -0.63 17.18
N GLN A 14 -3.15 0.35 17.98
CA GLN A 14 -2.22 1.33 18.55
C GLN A 14 -1.18 0.70 19.49
N THR A 15 -1.49 -0.47 20.07
CA THR A 15 -0.58 -1.26 20.90
C THR A 15 0.32 -2.19 20.09
N GLY A 16 0.18 -2.23 18.76
CA GLY A 16 0.99 -3.04 17.85
C GLY A 16 0.43 -4.43 17.57
N ASP A 17 -0.76 -4.77 18.08
CA ASP A 17 -1.41 -6.04 17.81
C ASP A 17 -1.82 -6.14 16.35
N LEU A 18 -1.61 -7.31 15.75
CA LEU A 18 -2.01 -7.55 14.36
C LEU A 18 -3.53 -7.62 14.23
N LEU A 19 -4.13 -6.62 13.57
CA LEU A 19 -5.57 -6.60 13.30
C LEU A 19 -5.90 -7.24 11.95
N HIS A 20 -5.10 -6.97 10.92
CA HIS A 20 -5.36 -7.50 9.59
C HIS A 20 -4.10 -7.51 8.71
N ILE A 21 -4.02 -8.50 7.80
CA ILE A 21 -3.07 -8.52 6.69
C ILE A 21 -3.85 -8.59 5.40
N HIS A 22 -3.67 -7.58 4.56
CA HIS A 22 -4.19 -7.53 3.21
C HIS A 22 -3.06 -7.76 2.21
N LYS A 23 -3.20 -8.77 1.35
CA LYS A 23 -2.21 -9.06 0.30
C LYS A 23 -2.51 -8.22 -0.94
N LEU A 24 -1.55 -7.39 -1.33
CA LEU A 24 -1.63 -6.55 -2.52
C LEU A 24 -1.32 -7.37 -3.78
N SER A 25 -2.11 -7.16 -4.83
CA SER A 25 -1.88 -7.80 -6.12
C SER A 25 -0.58 -7.29 -6.75
N LYS A 26 0.38 -8.17 -7.03
CA LYS A 26 1.65 -7.83 -7.70
C LYS A 26 1.46 -7.21 -9.09
N LYS A 27 0.34 -7.50 -9.76
CA LYS A 27 0.02 -6.91 -11.07
C LYS A 27 -0.26 -5.41 -10.98
N ILE A 28 -0.80 -4.96 -9.84
CA ILE A 28 -1.11 -3.55 -9.59
C ILE A 28 0.05 -2.91 -8.84
N HIS A 29 0.50 -3.59 -7.78
CA HIS A 29 1.53 -3.13 -6.86
C HIS A 29 2.81 -3.93 -7.05
N ALA A 30 3.65 -3.58 -8.02
CA ALA A 30 4.91 -4.29 -8.26
C ALA A 30 5.87 -4.11 -7.08
N GLN A 31 6.11 -2.86 -6.67
CA GLN A 31 6.99 -2.50 -5.56
C GLN A 31 6.37 -1.35 -4.74
N PRO A 32 5.41 -1.65 -3.85
CA PRO A 32 4.76 -0.63 -3.03
C PRO A 32 5.67 -0.19 -1.88
N GLU A 33 6.02 1.10 -1.82
CA GLU A 33 6.97 1.66 -0.84
C GLU A 33 6.37 2.77 0.03
N GLY A 34 5.42 3.54 -0.52
CA GLY A 34 4.77 4.64 0.19
C GLY A 34 3.28 4.43 0.40
N ILE A 35 2.77 4.88 1.54
CA ILE A 35 1.34 4.91 1.86
C ILE A 35 0.99 6.19 2.59
N CYS A 36 -0.11 6.84 2.23
CA CYS A 36 -0.71 7.92 2.99
C CYS A 36 -2.23 7.99 2.78
N PHE A 37 -2.88 8.81 3.58
CA PHE A 37 -4.30 9.13 3.44
C PHE A 37 -4.44 10.65 3.28
N ASP A 38 -5.41 11.08 2.48
CA ASP A 38 -5.80 12.49 2.44
C ASP A 38 -6.85 12.82 3.53
N ALA A 39 -7.28 14.09 3.56
CA ALA A 39 -8.28 14.57 4.52
C ALA A 39 -9.69 13.96 4.31
N ASN A 40 -9.97 13.40 3.13
CA ASN A 40 -11.23 12.71 2.83
C ASN A 40 -11.16 11.22 3.21
N GLY A 41 -9.99 10.74 3.65
CA GLY A 41 -9.76 9.32 3.92
C GLY A 41 -9.42 8.51 2.67
N ASP A 42 -9.18 9.13 1.51
CA ASP A 42 -8.72 8.41 0.32
C ASP A 42 -7.31 7.86 0.58
N LEU A 43 -7.12 6.57 0.30
CA LEU A 43 -5.85 5.89 0.45
C LEU A 43 -5.00 6.07 -0.80
N PHE A 44 -3.75 6.46 -0.61
CA PHE A 44 -2.75 6.54 -1.67
C PHE A 44 -1.64 5.52 -1.42
N ILE A 45 -1.28 4.77 -2.46
CA ILE A 45 -0.13 3.85 -2.43
C ILE A 45 0.82 4.22 -3.58
N ALA A 46 2.04 4.60 -3.21
CA ALA A 46 3.13 4.86 -4.14
C ALA A 46 3.90 3.57 -4.43
N ASN A 47 4.16 3.32 -5.70
CA ASN A 47 4.93 2.18 -6.18
C ASN A 47 6.15 2.71 -6.91
N GLU A 48 7.31 2.16 -6.57
CA GLU A 48 8.54 2.44 -7.28
C GLU A 48 8.53 1.84 -8.70
N ALA A 49 9.37 2.43 -9.55
CA ALA A 49 9.67 1.84 -10.84
C ALA A 49 10.54 0.59 -10.63
N GLY A 50 10.12 -0.52 -11.23
CA GLY A 50 10.96 -1.70 -11.34
C GLY A 50 11.74 -1.69 -12.65
N GLU A 51 12.58 -2.70 -12.89
CA GLU A 51 13.39 -2.80 -14.12
C GLU A 51 12.58 -2.70 -15.42
N SER A 52 11.30 -3.08 -15.38
CA SER A 52 10.40 -3.10 -16.52
C SER A 52 9.04 -2.43 -16.26
N THR A 53 8.90 -1.70 -15.15
CA THR A 53 7.63 -1.05 -14.79
C THR A 53 7.84 0.38 -14.35
N GLU A 54 7.00 1.29 -14.83
CA GLU A 54 7.01 2.68 -14.37
C GLU A 54 6.52 2.79 -12.92
N GLY A 55 7.04 3.79 -12.21
CA GLY A 55 6.54 4.17 -10.88
C GLY A 55 5.11 4.71 -10.99
N LYS A 56 4.24 4.31 -10.07
CA LYS A 56 2.81 4.63 -10.11
C LYS A 56 2.28 5.04 -8.75
N LEU A 57 1.44 6.06 -8.74
CA LEU A 57 0.64 6.44 -7.58
C LEU A 57 -0.80 6.00 -7.80
N TYR A 58 -1.29 5.06 -7.00
CA TYR A 58 -2.69 4.65 -7.01
C TYR A 58 -3.47 5.38 -5.92
N ARG A 59 -4.70 5.76 -6.24
CA ARG A 59 -5.68 6.29 -5.29
C ARG A 59 -6.86 5.32 -5.16
N PHE A 60 -7.22 5.00 -3.92
CA PHE A 60 -8.40 4.22 -3.55
C PHE A 60 -9.34 5.13 -2.79
N LYS A 61 -10.53 5.35 -3.33
CA LYS A 61 -11.50 6.27 -2.74
C LYS A 61 -12.13 5.68 -1.49
N SER A 62 -12.27 6.49 -0.45
CA SER A 62 -13.19 6.19 0.65
C SER A 62 -14.64 6.35 0.17
N TYR A 63 -15.53 5.53 0.70
CA TYR A 63 -16.98 5.61 0.45
C TYR A 63 -17.64 6.64 1.36
#